data_AF-A0A1Y0C5J0-F1
#
_entry.id   AF-A0A1Y0C5J0-F1
#
_cell.length_a   1.000
_cell.length_b   1.000
_cell.length_c   1.000
_cell.angle_alpha   90.00
_cell.angle_beta   90.00
_cell.angle_gamma   90.00
#
_symmetry.space_group_name_H-M   'P 1'
#
loop_
_entity.id
_entity.type
_entity.pdbx_description
1 polymer ?
#
loop_
_entity_poly.entity_id
_entity_poly.type
_entity_poly.pdbx_seq_one_letter_code
_entity_poly.pdbx_strand_id
1 'polypeptide(L)' 'MSIIGDGVEKTLTYEEATAILAEPGYNAYGRLRLYGIIADGESAGQLTAIKSQQNLDRFSYTRIYSVER' A
#
# COMPACT_ATOMS: atom_id res chain seq x y z
N MET A 1 2.72 13.80 9.85
CA MET A 1 3.68 14.30 8.84
C MET A 1 3.52 13.39 7.64
N SER A 2 2.98 13.92 6.56
CA SER A 2 2.54 13.07 5.45
C SER A 2 3.70 12.62 4.59
N ILE A 3 3.80 11.32 4.33
CA ILE A 3 4.87 10.72 3.52
C ILE A 3 4.55 10.91 2.02
N ILE A 4 3.27 11.04 1.64
CA ILE A 4 2.83 11.15 0.23
C ILE A 4 1.96 12.41 -0.03
N GLY A 5 2.49 13.61 0.28
CA GLY A 5 1.90 14.89 -0.17
C GLY A 5 0.46 15.17 0.31
N ASP A 6 -0.35 15.81 -0.53
CA ASP A 6 -1.72 16.33 -0.23
C ASP A 6 -2.82 15.25 -0.05
N GLY A 7 -2.45 13.97 0.07
CA GLY A 7 -3.40 12.88 0.20
C GLY A 7 -3.76 12.55 1.65
N VAL A 8 -4.96 12.04 1.89
CA VAL A 8 -5.32 11.48 3.20
C VAL A 8 -4.66 10.12 3.35
N GLU A 9 -3.70 10.04 4.26
CA GLU A 9 -2.98 8.81 4.57
C GLU A 9 -3.66 8.06 5.72
N LYS A 10 -3.94 6.77 5.50
CA LYS A 10 -4.42 5.87 6.54
C LYS A 10 -3.51 4.66 6.61
N THR A 11 -2.98 4.38 7.79
CA THR A 11 -2.28 3.12 8.05
C THR A 11 -3.27 1.98 8.00
N LEU A 12 -2.93 0.93 7.26
CA LEU A 12 -3.75 -0.25 7.08
C LEU A 12 -3.02 -1.49 7.59
N THR A 13 -3.81 -2.45 8.04
CA THR A 13 -3.37 -3.82 8.26
C THR A 13 -3.28 -4.58 6.93
N TYR A 14 -2.63 -5.75 6.96
CA TYR A 14 -2.54 -6.66 5.81
C TYR A 14 -3.92 -7.07 5.29
N GLU A 15 -4.85 -7.36 6.22
CA GLU A 15 -6.21 -7.77 5.90
C GLU A 15 -7.01 -6.64 5.25
N GLU A 16 -6.89 -5.42 5.76
CA GLU A 16 -7.54 -4.23 5.15
C GLU A 16 -6.98 -3.94 3.75
N ALA A 17 -5.66 -4.05 3.57
CA ALA A 17 -5.04 -3.88 2.26
C ALA A 17 -5.53 -4.94 1.26
N THR A 18 -5.64 -6.19 1.71
CA THR A 18 -6.17 -7.31 0.92
C THR A 18 -7.63 -7.06 0.53
N ALA A 19 -8.46 -6.59 1.48
CA ALA A 19 -9.86 -6.27 1.22
C ALA A 19 -10.00 -5.18 0.14
N ILE A 20 -9.22 -4.10 0.22
CA ILE A 20 -9.22 -3.01 -0.78
C ILE A 20 -8.78 -3.53 -2.15
N LEU A 21 -7.73 -4.36 -2.21
CA LEU A 21 -7.26 -4.95 -3.47
C LEU A 21 -8.29 -5.89 -4.09
N ALA A 22 -9.17 -6.49 -3.29
CA ALA A 22 -10.24 -7.38 -3.73
C ALA A 22 -11.54 -6.62 -4.12
N GLU A 23 -11.64 -5.31 -3.85
CA GLU A 23 -12.83 -4.54 -4.19
C GLU A 23 -13.02 -4.43 -5.72
N PRO A 24 -14.22 -4.76 -6.23
CA PRO A 24 -14.53 -4.63 -7.65
C PRO A 24 -14.53 -3.14 -8.03
N GLY A 25 -13.49 -2.72 -8.76
CA GLY A 25 -13.29 -1.32 -9.16
C GLY A 25 -12.07 -0.64 -8.53
N TYR A 26 -11.33 -1.32 -7.64
CA TYR A 26 -10.04 -0.82 -7.21
C TYR A 26 -9.11 -0.61 -8.41
N ASN A 27 -8.55 0.59 -8.49
CA ASN A 27 -7.59 0.96 -9.51
C ASN A 27 -6.37 1.56 -8.81
N ALA A 28 -5.22 0.88 -8.90
CA ALA A 28 -3.96 1.33 -8.31
C ALA A 28 -3.44 2.67 -8.87
N TYR A 29 -4.04 3.19 -9.94
CA TYR A 29 -3.78 4.51 -10.51
C TYR A 29 -4.90 5.52 -10.24
N GLY A 30 -6.00 5.08 -9.62
CA GLY A 30 -7.17 5.89 -9.27
C GLY A 30 -6.93 6.80 -8.07
N ARG A 31 -8.05 7.21 -7.44
CA ARG A 31 -8.08 8.10 -6.27
C ARG A 31 -7.44 7.44 -5.04
N LEU A 32 -7.74 6.16 -4.81
CA LEU A 32 -7.19 5.38 -3.72
C LEU A 32 -5.98 4.57 -4.20
N ARG A 33 -4.84 4.74 -3.53
CA ARG A 33 -3.58 4.06 -3.86
C ARG A 33 -3.00 3.41 -2.61
N LEU A 34 -2.51 2.19 -2.74
CA LEU A 34 -1.86 1.48 -1.65
C LEU A 34 -0.34 1.55 -1.78
N TYR A 35 0.34 1.78 -0.66
CA TYR A 35 1.78 1.81 -0.54
C TYR A 35 2.23 0.99 0.67
N GLY A 36 3.40 0.37 0.58
CA GLY A 36 3.99 -0.38 1.69
C GLY A 36 5.48 -0.07 1.84
N ILE A 37 5.97 -0.12 3.08
CA ILE A 37 7.41 -0.08 3.38
C ILE A 37 7.89 -1.51 3.53
N ILE A 38 8.83 -1.92 2.69
CA ILE A 38 9.37 -3.29 2.70
C ILE A 38 10.12 -3.52 4.03
N ALA A 39 9.80 -4.64 4.68
CA ALA A 39 10.30 -4.96 6.01
C ALA A 39 11.70 -5.57 6.03
N ASP A 40 12.04 -6.35 5.01
CA ASP A 40 13.22 -7.20 5.00
C ASP A 40 13.79 -7.36 3.58
N GLY A 41 15.06 -7.77 3.50
CA GLY A 41 15.80 -7.95 2.25
C GLY A 41 16.55 -6.69 1.78
N GLU A 42 17.11 -6.75 0.57
CA GLU A 42 17.93 -5.65 0.01
C GLU A 42 17.17 -4.34 -0.17
N SER A 43 15.84 -4.43 -0.30
CA SER A 43 14.94 -3.29 -0.43
C SER A 43 14.29 -2.86 0.89
N ALA A 44 14.73 -3.38 2.04
CA ALA A 44 14.17 -3.02 3.34
C ALA A 44 14.22 -1.49 3.56
N GLY A 45 13.12 -0.94 4.07
CA GLY A 45 12.95 0.51 4.26
C GLY A 45 12.52 1.28 3.02
N GLN A 46 12.48 0.66 1.83
CA GLN A 46 11.97 1.30 0.62
C GLN A 46 10.44 1.32 0.60
N LEU A 47 9.87 2.46 0.19
CA LEU A 47 8.45 2.61 -0.09
C LEU A 47 8.15 2.09 -1.50
N THR A 48 7.18 1.20 -1.62
CA THR A 48 6.72 0.66 -2.90
C THR A 48 5.20 0.73 -3.02
N ALA A 49 4.69 0.81 -4.25
CA ALA A 49 3.26 0.81 -4.51
C ALA A 49 2.73 -0.63 -4.57
N ILE A 50 1.62 -0.90 -3.88
CA ILE A 50 0.96 -2.19 -3.86
C ILE A 50 -0.19 -2.16 -4.87
N LYS A 51 0.07 -2.70 -6.06
CA LYS A 51 -0.87 -2.61 -7.19
C LYS A 51 -1.82 -3.79 -7.32
N SER A 52 -1.52 -4.90 -6.66
CA SER A 52 -2.27 -6.16 -6.76
C SER A 52 -1.94 -7.06 -5.58
N GLN A 53 -2.78 -8.08 -5.35
CA GLN A 53 -2.58 -9.08 -4.31
C GLN A 53 -1.22 -9.78 -4.44
N GLN A 54 -0.78 -10.14 -5.65
CA GLN A 54 0.56 -10.68 -5.88
C GLN A 54 1.68 -9.76 -5.37
N ASN A 55 1.51 -8.43 -5.48
CA ASN A 55 2.52 -7.50 -4.99
C ASN A 55 2.53 -7.42 -3.46
N LEU A 56 1.35 -7.56 -2.85
CA LEU A 56 1.16 -7.61 -1.41
C LEU A 56 1.76 -8.90 -0.81
N ASP A 57 1.55 -10.05 -1.46
CA ASP A 57 2.11 -11.33 -1.02
C ASP A 57 3.61 -11.50 -1.34
N ARG A 58 4.14 -10.75 -2.31
CA ARG A 58 5.55 -10.86 -2.74
C ARG A 58 6.55 -10.34 -1.71
N PHE A 59 6.16 -9.36 -0.91
CA PHE A 59 7.06 -8.70 0.05
C PHE A 59 6.44 -8.68 1.43
N SER A 60 7.27 -8.83 2.46
CA SER A 60 6.88 -8.50 3.83
C SER A 60 6.90 -6.99 4.00
N TYR A 61 5.85 -6.42 4.60
CA TYR A 61 5.75 -4.97 4.82
C TYR A 61 5.75 -4.64 6.32
N THR A 62 6.55 -3.64 6.73
CA THR A 62 6.53 -3.14 8.11
C THR A 62 5.29 -2.29 8.36
N ARG A 63 4.88 -1.53 7.35
CA ARG A 63 3.69 -0.67 7.37
C ARG A 63 3.09 -0.61 5.98
N ILE A 64 1.76 -0.63 5.93
CA ILE A 64 0.97 -0.44 4.72
C ILE A 64 0.12 0.82 4.93
N TYR A 65 -0.03 1.61 3.87
CA TYR A 65 -0.81 2.84 3.88
C TYR A 65 -1.70 2.90 2.65
N SER A 66 -2.92 3.37 2.82
CA SER A 66 -3.70 3.93 1.72
C SER A 66 -3.48 5.43 1.65
N VAL A 67 -3.44 5.93 0.42
CA VAL A 67 -3.41 7.35 0.10
C VAL A 67 -4.57 7.64 -0.82
N GLU A 68 -5.49 8.49 -0.35
CA GLU A 68 -6.60 8.99 -1.15
C GLU A 68 -6.30 10.41 -1.64
N ARG A 69 -6.50 10.67 -2.93
CA ARG A 69 -6.40 11.99 -3.58
C ARG A 69 -7.65 12.35 -4.36
#